data_AF-A0A443RSV1-F1
#
_entry.id   AF-A0A443RSV1-F1
#
_cell.length_a   1.000
_cell.length_b   1.000
_cell.length_c   1.000
_cell.angle_alpha   90.00
_cell.angle_beta   90.00
_cell.angle_gamma   90.00
#
_symmetry.space_group_name_H-M   'P 1'
#
loop_
_entity.id
_entity.type
_entity.pdbx_description
1 polymer ?
#
loop_
_entity_poly.entity_id
_entity_poly.type
_entity_poly.pdbx_seq_one_letter_code
_entity_poly.pdbx_strand_id
1 'polypeptide(L)'
;KPRPGMYYLFQQYYNNNVKINFKIMIGDAAGRPKDYSAVDLLFAKNLNFNSFQTPNDFITKSLMPETVEHAIAIYNTKLPIFNPKSLFDVKSFIARDIVTQQRYESFELLLDALPSTYVIFVGCPASGKSTFYNKYLRENHFHEICRDKLQTMRRCEKEIQKLKNVGMTKIVVNNLNIAAADRKRYLNILADA
;
A
#
# COMPACT_ATOMS: atom_id res chain seq x y z
N LYS A 1 -8.53 16.62 -0.65
CA LYS A 1 -7.79 16.37 -1.92
C LYS A 1 -6.49 15.63 -1.58
N PRO A 2 -5.93 14.74 -2.42
CA PRO A 2 -6.29 14.44 -3.81
C PRO A 2 -7.34 13.32 -3.96
N ARG A 3 -7.84 12.74 -2.86
CA ARG A 3 -8.96 11.79 -2.90
C ARG A 3 -10.22 12.47 -3.49
N PRO A 4 -11.00 11.76 -4.31
CA PRO A 4 -12.11 12.33 -5.10
C PRO A 4 -13.41 12.57 -4.32
N GLY A 5 -13.47 12.24 -3.03
CA GLY A 5 -14.72 12.18 -2.26
C GLY A 5 -15.59 13.44 -2.33
N MET A 6 -14.99 14.64 -2.27
CA MET A 6 -15.76 15.89 -2.37
C MET A 6 -16.45 16.04 -3.73
N TYR A 7 -15.80 15.63 -4.82
CA TYR A 7 -16.40 15.69 -6.15
C TYR A 7 -17.52 14.66 -6.31
N TYR A 8 -17.36 13.46 -5.75
CA TYR A 8 -18.42 12.45 -5.75
C TYR A 8 -19.65 12.94 -4.98
N LEU A 9 -19.45 13.56 -3.81
CA LEU A 9 -20.55 14.16 -3.05
C LEU A 9 -21.25 15.26 -3.86
N PHE A 10 -20.50 16.18 -4.47
CA PHE A 10 -21.04 17.22 -5.34
C PHE A 10 -21.90 16.62 -6.47
N GLN A 11 -21.35 15.68 -7.22
CA GLN A 11 -22.04 15.08 -8.36
C GLN A 11 -23.29 14.31 -7.95
N GLN A 12 -23.25 13.59 -6.82
CA GLN A 12 -24.35 12.75 -6.36
C GLN A 12 -25.48 13.54 -5.68
N TYR A 13 -25.14 14.57 -4.90
CA TYR A 13 -26.11 15.20 -3.99
C TYR A 13 -26.34 16.68 -4.24
N TYR A 14 -25.41 17.38 -4.91
CA TYR A 14 -25.43 18.86 -4.99
C TYR A 14 -25.41 19.41 -6.42
N ASN A 15 -25.50 18.55 -7.43
CA ASN A 15 -25.47 18.95 -8.83
C ASN A 15 -26.79 18.70 -9.57
N ASN A 16 -27.86 18.33 -8.85
CA ASN A 16 -29.21 18.08 -9.41
C ASN A 16 -29.20 17.16 -10.65
N ASN A 17 -28.31 16.15 -10.67
CA ASN A 17 -28.10 15.23 -11.80
C ASN A 17 -27.78 15.90 -13.14
N VAL A 18 -27.30 17.15 -13.13
CA VAL A 18 -26.86 17.85 -14.35
C VAL A 18 -25.64 17.15 -14.93
N LYS A 19 -25.65 16.86 -16.23
CA LYS A 19 -24.52 16.23 -16.92
C LYS A 19 -23.33 17.20 -16.99
N ILE A 20 -22.22 16.84 -16.38
CA ILE A 20 -20.97 17.61 -16.44
C ILE A 20 -20.17 17.16 -17.66
N ASN A 21 -20.11 18.00 -18.69
CA ASN A 21 -19.40 17.69 -19.95
C ASN A 21 -17.96 18.22 -19.99
N PHE A 22 -17.62 19.17 -19.11
CA PHE A 22 -16.32 19.83 -19.11
C PHE A 22 -15.94 20.26 -17.70
N LYS A 23 -14.67 20.09 -17.33
CA LYS A 23 -14.13 20.30 -15.98
C LYS A 23 -12.76 20.96 -16.05
N ILE A 24 -12.62 22.14 -15.45
CA ILE A 24 -11.32 22.79 -15.21
C ILE A 24 -11.09 22.85 -13.71
N MET A 25 -9.86 22.55 -13.28
CA MET A 25 -9.44 22.73 -11.89
C MET A 25 -8.49 23.93 -11.83
N ILE A 26 -8.79 24.88 -10.95
CA ILE A 26 -7.91 26.00 -10.64
C ILE A 26 -7.42 25.81 -9.20
N GLY A 27 -6.12 25.71 -9.00
CA GLY A 27 -5.54 25.43 -7.68
C GLY A 27 -4.07 25.81 -7.58
N ASP A 28 -3.64 26.29 -6.42
CA ASP A 28 -2.27 26.75 -6.16
C ASP A 28 -1.32 25.58 -5.89
N ALA A 29 -1.83 24.48 -5.35
CA ALA A 29 -1.07 23.26 -5.09
C ALA A 29 -0.83 22.45 -6.38
N ALA A 30 -0.02 23.02 -7.27
CA ALA A 30 0.37 22.46 -8.56
C ALA A 30 1.59 21.54 -8.46
N GLY A 31 2.34 21.58 -7.36
CA GLY A 31 3.55 20.77 -7.16
C GLY A 31 4.78 21.32 -7.88
N ARG A 32 4.80 22.63 -8.16
CA ARG A 32 5.99 23.35 -8.66
C ARG A 32 7.14 23.24 -7.65
N PRO A 33 8.40 23.50 -8.03
CA PRO A 33 9.55 23.36 -7.14
C PRO A 33 9.46 24.06 -5.77
N LYS A 34 8.66 25.14 -5.67
CA LYS A 34 8.43 25.90 -4.42
C LYS A 34 7.07 25.64 -3.76
N ASP A 35 6.19 24.85 -4.40
CA ASP A 35 4.89 24.54 -3.82
C ASP A 35 5.06 23.53 -2.68
N TYR A 36 4.27 23.69 -1.61
CA TYR A 36 4.24 22.75 -0.50
C TYR A 36 3.68 21.38 -0.91
N SER A 37 2.79 21.33 -1.91
CA SER A 37 2.16 20.09 -2.36
C SER A 37 1.64 20.17 -3.79
N ALA A 38 1.23 19.02 -4.34
CA ALA A 38 0.59 18.87 -5.65
C ALA A 38 -0.89 18.45 -5.55
N VAL A 39 -1.55 18.66 -4.40
CA VAL A 39 -2.83 18.01 -4.10
C VAL A 39 -3.98 18.44 -5.02
N ASP A 40 -3.92 19.63 -5.61
CA ASP A 40 -4.97 20.13 -6.51
C ASP A 40 -4.80 19.57 -7.90
N LEU A 41 -3.57 19.57 -8.40
CA LEU A 41 -3.24 18.93 -9.67
C LEU A 41 -3.53 17.42 -9.60
N LEU A 42 -3.13 16.76 -8.51
CA LEU A 42 -3.40 15.33 -8.32
C LEU A 42 -4.91 15.04 -8.19
N PHE A 43 -5.69 15.95 -7.61
CA PHE A 43 -7.15 15.84 -7.58
C PHE A 43 -7.74 15.93 -9.00
N ALA A 44 -7.29 16.90 -9.80
CA ALA A 44 -7.66 17.04 -11.20
C ALA A 44 -7.32 15.77 -12.01
N LYS A 45 -6.11 15.23 -11.80
CA LYS A 45 -5.63 13.99 -12.43
C LYS A 45 -6.44 12.76 -12.02
N ASN A 46 -6.82 12.64 -10.74
CA ASN A 46 -7.59 11.49 -10.24
C ASN A 46 -9.01 11.45 -10.81
N LEU A 47 -9.59 12.61 -11.08
CA LEU A 47 -10.96 12.76 -11.57
C LEU A 47 -11.04 13.00 -13.07
N ASN A 48 -9.92 12.88 -13.80
CA ASN A 48 -9.82 13.14 -15.24
C ASN A 48 -10.47 14.49 -15.61
N PHE A 49 -10.04 15.57 -14.97
CA PHE A 49 -10.38 16.93 -15.39
C PHE A 49 -9.81 17.21 -16.78
N ASN A 50 -10.46 18.09 -17.54
CA ASN A 50 -9.99 18.44 -18.88
C ASN A 50 -8.67 19.18 -18.79
N SER A 51 -8.55 20.17 -17.89
CA SER A 51 -7.32 20.93 -17.70
C SER A 51 -7.11 21.35 -16.23
N PHE A 52 -5.90 21.81 -15.94
CA PHE A 52 -5.51 22.35 -14.63
C PHE A 52 -4.71 23.64 -14.81
N GLN A 53 -4.99 24.64 -13.96
CA GLN A 53 -4.27 25.92 -13.95
C GLN A 53 -3.99 26.39 -12.52
N THR A 54 -2.94 27.18 -12.34
CA THR A 54 -2.77 27.95 -11.10
C THR A 54 -3.68 29.19 -11.10
N PRO A 55 -4.02 29.76 -9.93
CA PRO A 55 -4.82 30.98 -9.86
C PRO A 55 -4.19 32.14 -10.63
N ASN A 56 -2.86 32.30 -10.53
CA ASN A 56 -2.14 33.36 -11.24
C ASN A 56 -2.31 33.21 -12.75
N ASP A 57 -2.03 32.03 -13.30
CA ASP A 57 -2.13 31.80 -14.74
C ASP A 57 -3.56 31.90 -15.28
N PHE A 58 -4.55 31.53 -14.47
CA PHE A 58 -5.96 31.71 -14.83
C PHE A 58 -6.33 33.20 -14.95
N ILE A 59 -5.85 34.03 -14.02
CA ILE A 59 -6.13 35.48 -14.01
C ILE A 59 -5.37 36.20 -15.12
N THR A 60 -4.06 35.96 -15.22
CA THR A 60 -3.18 36.67 -16.16
C THR A 60 -3.25 36.13 -17.58
N LYS A 61 -3.82 34.91 -17.76
CA LYS A 61 -3.78 34.14 -19.01
C LYS A 61 -2.34 33.88 -19.51
N SER A 62 -1.36 33.87 -18.61
CA SER A 62 0.06 33.69 -18.95
C SER A 62 0.39 32.28 -19.43
N LEU A 63 -0.24 31.27 -18.83
CA LEU A 63 -0.07 29.87 -19.19
C LEU A 63 -1.44 29.19 -19.25
N MET A 64 -1.77 28.61 -20.39
CA MET A 64 -3.05 27.91 -20.57
C MET A 64 -2.83 26.45 -20.99
N PRO A 65 -2.45 25.57 -20.04
CA PRO A 65 -2.37 24.15 -20.30
C PRO A 65 -3.72 23.60 -20.78
N GLU A 66 -3.71 22.98 -21.95
CA GLU A 66 -4.90 22.36 -22.55
C GLU A 66 -5.35 21.09 -21.82
N THR A 67 -4.41 20.39 -21.18
CA THR A 67 -4.67 19.15 -20.44
C THR A 67 -4.01 19.15 -19.06
N VAL A 68 -4.46 18.26 -18.17
CA VAL A 68 -3.80 18.06 -16.87
C VAL A 68 -2.36 17.55 -17.07
N GLU A 69 -2.12 16.68 -18.05
CA GLU A 69 -0.79 16.21 -18.44
C GLU A 69 0.10 17.35 -18.96
N HIS A 70 -0.46 18.25 -19.77
CA HIS A 70 0.24 19.44 -20.21
C HIS A 70 0.61 20.35 -19.03
N ALA A 71 -0.30 20.49 -18.05
CA ALA A 71 -0.03 21.27 -16.83
C ALA A 71 1.10 20.65 -16.00
N ILE A 72 1.15 19.32 -15.87
CA ILE A 72 2.25 18.61 -15.18
C ILE A 72 3.61 18.99 -15.78
N ALA A 73 3.70 19.00 -17.11
CA ALA A 73 4.91 19.33 -17.84
C ALA A 73 5.30 20.81 -17.69
N ILE A 74 4.37 21.74 -17.98
CA ILE A 74 4.62 23.20 -17.89
C ILE A 74 5.06 23.62 -16.49
N TYR A 75 4.36 23.13 -15.46
CA TYR A 75 4.64 23.52 -14.07
C TYR A 75 5.87 22.82 -13.48
N ASN A 76 6.54 21.94 -14.25
CA ASN A 76 7.63 21.11 -13.76
C ASN A 76 7.23 20.41 -12.46
N THR A 77 6.04 19.78 -12.50
CA THR A 77 5.39 19.24 -11.31
C THR A 77 6.17 18.06 -10.75
N LYS A 78 6.55 18.14 -9.47
CA LYS A 78 7.16 17.01 -8.75
C LYS A 78 6.07 16.05 -8.26
N LEU A 79 5.75 15.05 -9.08
CA LEU A 79 4.81 13.99 -8.70
C LEU A 79 5.42 13.05 -7.64
N PRO A 80 4.59 12.44 -6.78
CA PRO A 80 5.04 11.37 -5.89
C PRO A 80 5.67 10.22 -6.68
N ILE A 81 6.77 9.67 -6.15
CA ILE A 81 7.50 8.53 -6.78
C ILE A 81 6.59 7.30 -6.91
N PHE A 82 5.67 7.12 -5.95
CA PHE A 82 4.72 6.02 -5.96
C PHE A 82 3.41 6.41 -6.68
N ASN A 83 3.06 5.67 -7.73
CA ASN A 83 1.79 5.79 -8.44
C ASN A 83 0.85 4.64 -8.07
N PRO A 84 -0.23 4.87 -7.30
CA PRO A 84 -1.16 3.81 -6.90
C PRO A 84 -1.83 3.09 -8.08
N LYS A 85 -1.98 3.74 -9.24
CA LYS A 85 -2.61 3.14 -10.42
C LYS A 85 -1.79 1.96 -10.98
N SER A 86 -0.47 1.94 -10.78
CA SER A 86 0.38 0.84 -11.25
C SER A 86 0.17 -0.47 -10.47
N LEU A 87 -0.53 -0.43 -9.33
CA LEU A 87 -0.85 -1.63 -8.57
C LEU A 87 -1.96 -2.48 -9.22
N PHE A 88 -2.81 -1.89 -10.07
CA PHE A 88 -3.96 -2.57 -10.65
C PHE A 88 -3.63 -3.36 -11.93
N ASP A 89 -2.40 -3.25 -12.44
CA ASP A 89 -1.92 -4.02 -13.60
C ASP A 89 -1.38 -5.42 -13.23
N VAL A 90 -1.37 -5.77 -11.94
CA VAL A 90 -0.84 -7.04 -11.46
C VAL A 90 -1.94 -8.11 -11.51
N LYS A 91 -1.87 -9.00 -12.52
CA LYS A 91 -2.65 -10.25 -12.58
C LYS A 91 -2.37 -11.10 -11.34
N SER A 92 -3.37 -11.86 -10.89
CA SER A 92 -3.41 -12.79 -9.75
C SER A 92 -2.04 -13.34 -9.34
N PHE A 93 -1.41 -12.68 -8.37
CA PHE A 93 -0.09 -13.02 -7.87
C PHE A 93 -0.12 -12.93 -6.34
N ILE A 94 0.39 -13.97 -5.68
CA ILE A 94 0.38 -14.10 -4.22
C ILE A 94 1.72 -13.65 -3.63
N ALA A 95 2.82 -14.21 -4.14
CA ALA A 95 4.16 -13.98 -3.63
C ALA A 95 5.22 -14.30 -4.69
N ARG A 96 6.40 -13.71 -4.53
CA ARG A 96 7.59 -13.96 -5.37
C ARG A 96 8.75 -14.25 -4.47
N ASP A 97 9.51 -15.28 -4.80
CA ASP A 97 10.82 -15.48 -4.24
C ASP A 97 11.77 -14.41 -4.78
N ILE A 98 12.38 -13.62 -3.90
CA ILE A 98 13.24 -12.50 -4.30
C ILE A 98 14.59 -12.98 -4.85
N VAL A 99 15.04 -14.19 -4.50
CA VAL A 99 16.29 -14.76 -4.97
C VAL A 99 16.09 -15.42 -6.33
N THR A 100 15.15 -16.34 -6.45
CA THR A 100 14.92 -17.11 -7.70
C THR A 100 14.04 -16.36 -8.70
N GLN A 101 13.38 -15.28 -8.27
CA GLN A 101 12.36 -14.54 -9.02
C GLN A 101 11.11 -15.34 -9.38
N GLN A 102 10.99 -16.59 -8.88
CA GLN A 102 9.81 -17.42 -9.11
C GLN A 102 8.56 -16.76 -8.53
N ARG A 103 7.49 -16.74 -9.34
CA ARG A 103 6.18 -16.20 -8.96
C ARG A 103 5.23 -17.33 -8.60
N TYR A 104 4.44 -17.11 -7.55
CA TYR A 104 3.41 -18.02 -7.10
C TYR A 104 2.04 -17.37 -7.33
N GLU A 105 1.21 -18.04 -8.12
CA GLU A 105 -0.12 -17.55 -8.52
C GLU A 105 -1.23 -18.06 -7.57
N SER A 106 -0.96 -19.11 -6.80
CA SER A 106 -1.84 -19.63 -5.76
C SER A 106 -1.09 -19.80 -4.44
N PHE A 107 -1.83 -19.90 -3.34
CA PHE A 107 -1.24 -20.06 -2.01
C PHE A 107 -0.75 -21.49 -1.77
N GLU A 108 -1.41 -22.48 -2.36
CA GLU A 108 -1.03 -23.90 -2.31
C GLU A 108 0.37 -24.10 -2.91
N LEU A 109 0.60 -23.55 -4.11
CA LEU A 109 1.91 -23.58 -4.77
C LEU A 109 2.99 -22.88 -3.94
N LEU A 110 2.64 -21.78 -3.27
CA LEU A 110 3.57 -21.12 -2.34
C LEU A 110 3.88 -22.03 -1.15
N LEU A 111 2.85 -22.63 -0.54
CA LEU A 111 2.99 -23.48 0.63
C LEU A 111 3.86 -24.71 0.36
N ASP A 112 3.67 -25.36 -0.78
CA ASP A 112 4.47 -26.52 -1.23
C ASP A 112 5.94 -26.18 -1.47
N ALA A 113 6.21 -24.93 -1.85
CA ALA A 113 7.56 -24.44 -2.11
C ALA A 113 8.27 -23.88 -0.86
N LEU A 114 7.56 -23.68 0.25
CA LEU A 114 8.18 -23.15 1.47
C LEU A 114 9.12 -24.20 2.09
N PRO A 115 10.37 -23.84 2.43
CA PRO A 115 11.32 -24.77 3.05
C PRO A 115 10.95 -25.10 4.51
N SER A 116 10.01 -24.36 5.10
CA SER A 116 9.56 -24.54 6.47
C SER A 116 8.15 -24.02 6.66
N THR A 117 7.40 -24.66 7.54
CA THR A 117 6.10 -24.21 8.03
C THR A 117 6.19 -23.18 9.17
N TYR A 118 7.41 -22.73 9.51
CA TYR A 118 7.63 -21.56 10.35
C TYR A 118 7.85 -20.32 9.48
N VAL A 119 6.99 -19.32 9.63
CA VAL A 119 6.99 -18.11 8.80
C VAL A 119 7.21 -16.88 9.67
N ILE A 120 8.11 -15.99 9.25
CA ILE A 120 8.30 -14.69 9.90
C ILE A 120 7.91 -13.61 8.91
N PHE A 121 6.88 -12.83 9.24
CA PHE A 121 6.55 -11.68 8.42
C PHE A 121 7.47 -10.50 8.70
N VAL A 122 7.82 -9.77 7.64
CA VAL A 122 8.65 -8.57 7.72
C VAL A 122 8.01 -7.49 6.87
N GLY A 123 7.83 -6.29 7.42
CA GLY A 123 7.34 -5.15 6.64
C GLY A 123 6.71 -4.05 7.49
N CYS A 124 6.55 -2.87 6.89
CA CYS A 124 5.99 -1.69 7.54
C CYS A 124 4.58 -1.92 8.11
N PRO A 125 4.16 -1.16 9.14
CA PRO A 125 2.76 -1.14 9.56
C PRO A 125 1.82 -0.89 8.36
N ALA A 126 0.61 -1.44 8.42
CA ALA A 126 -0.40 -1.33 7.36
C ALA A 126 0.01 -1.85 5.96
N SER A 127 1.10 -2.60 5.83
CA SER A 127 1.53 -3.20 4.55
C SER A 127 0.71 -4.43 4.10
N GLY A 128 -0.40 -4.74 4.78
CA GLY A 128 -1.27 -5.89 4.45
C GLY A 128 -0.90 -7.23 5.08
N LYS A 129 0.13 -7.31 5.95
CA LYS A 129 0.55 -8.56 6.63
C LYS A 129 -0.59 -9.31 7.31
N SER A 130 -1.32 -8.64 8.20
CA SER A 130 -2.43 -9.28 8.94
C SER A 130 -3.57 -9.70 8.01
N THR A 131 -3.83 -8.94 6.94
CA THR A 131 -4.79 -9.32 5.90
C THR A 131 -4.33 -10.60 5.19
N PHE A 132 -3.06 -10.70 4.82
CA PHE A 132 -2.48 -11.90 4.21
C PHE A 132 -2.56 -13.11 5.16
N TYR A 133 -2.22 -12.94 6.44
CA TYR A 133 -2.37 -14.00 7.44
C TYR A 133 -3.81 -14.50 7.54
N ASN A 134 -4.76 -13.58 7.72
CA ASN A 134 -6.17 -13.92 7.87
C ASN A 134 -6.70 -14.67 6.65
N LYS A 135 -6.30 -14.25 5.45
CA LYS A 135 -6.79 -14.79 4.19
C LYS A 135 -6.20 -16.16 3.85
N TYR A 136 -4.91 -16.39 4.12
CA TYR A 136 -4.23 -17.57 3.59
C TYR A 136 -3.70 -18.51 4.68
N LEU A 137 -3.03 -17.98 5.70
CA LEU A 137 -2.33 -18.80 6.68
C LEU A 137 -3.26 -19.31 7.79
N ARG A 138 -4.24 -18.50 8.22
CA ARG A 138 -5.21 -18.91 9.24
C ARG A 138 -6.05 -20.10 8.76
N GLU A 139 -6.56 -20.03 7.53
CA GLU A 139 -7.37 -21.10 6.92
C GLU A 139 -6.54 -22.39 6.73
N ASN A 140 -5.22 -22.25 6.55
CA ASN A 140 -4.27 -23.37 6.48
C ASN A 140 -3.67 -23.78 7.83
N HIS A 141 -4.35 -23.42 8.93
CA HIS A 141 -4.07 -23.82 10.32
C HIS A 141 -2.72 -23.33 10.89
N PHE A 142 -2.20 -22.21 10.41
CA PHE A 142 -1.04 -21.59 11.05
C PHE A 142 -1.44 -20.81 12.30
N HIS A 143 -0.70 -21.03 13.39
CA HIS A 143 -0.87 -20.26 14.62
C HIS A 143 -0.18 -18.91 14.52
N GLU A 144 -0.87 -17.84 14.88
CA GLU A 144 -0.32 -16.48 14.86
C GLU A 144 0.32 -16.10 16.20
N ILE A 145 1.58 -15.68 16.12
CA ILE A 145 2.29 -14.99 17.19
C ILE A 145 2.34 -13.51 16.84
N CYS A 146 1.63 -12.69 17.61
CA CYS A 146 1.54 -11.25 17.38
C CYS A 146 1.78 -10.49 18.69
N ARG A 147 2.73 -9.57 18.67
CA ARG A 147 3.10 -8.72 19.81
C ARG A 147 1.99 -7.75 20.17
N ASP A 148 1.19 -7.28 19.23
CA ASP A 148 0.06 -6.40 19.54
C ASP A 148 -0.97 -7.12 20.43
N LYS A 149 -1.10 -8.45 20.27
CA LYS A 149 -1.95 -9.31 21.11
C LYS A 149 -1.26 -9.74 22.41
N LEU A 150 0.01 -10.14 22.32
CA LEU A 150 0.79 -10.68 23.45
C LEU A 150 1.52 -9.59 24.27
N GLN A 151 1.43 -8.33 23.86
CA GLN A 151 1.99 -7.10 24.43
C GLN A 151 3.53 -6.99 24.38
N THR A 152 4.26 -8.06 24.66
CA THR A 152 5.73 -8.02 24.77
C THR A 152 6.41 -9.09 23.91
N MET A 153 7.62 -8.78 23.43
CA MET A 153 8.45 -9.72 22.68
C MET A 153 8.74 -10.99 23.49
N ARG A 154 9.04 -10.85 24.79
CA ARG A 154 9.29 -12.00 25.67
C ARG A 154 8.08 -12.94 25.77
N ARG A 155 6.86 -12.40 25.73
CA ARG A 155 5.64 -13.24 25.70
C ARG A 155 5.48 -13.94 24.36
N CYS A 156 5.82 -13.30 23.24
CA CYS A 156 5.89 -13.96 21.94
C CYS A 156 6.89 -15.13 21.95
N GLU A 157 8.11 -14.91 22.45
CA GLU A 157 9.15 -15.94 22.57
C GLU A 157 8.67 -17.13 23.42
N LYS A 158 8.08 -16.86 24.59
CA LYS A 158 7.52 -17.90 25.47
C LYS A 158 6.37 -18.68 24.83
N GLU A 159 5.48 -18.00 24.12
CA GLU A 159 4.35 -18.68 23.46
C GLU A 159 4.84 -19.57 22.31
N ILE A 160 5.84 -19.12 21.54
CA ILE A 160 6.47 -19.98 20.51
C ILE A 160 7.05 -21.24 21.14
N GLN A 161 7.82 -21.12 22.23
CA GLN A 161 8.40 -22.27 22.93
C GLN A 161 7.32 -23.23 23.43
N LYS A 162 6.25 -22.71 24.05
CA LYS A 162 5.11 -23.50 24.52
C LYS A 162 4.45 -24.27 23.37
N LEU A 163 4.21 -23.61 22.24
CA LEU A 163 3.60 -24.23 21.06
C LEU A 163 4.51 -25.31 20.45
N LYS A 164 5.82 -25.06 20.36
CA LYS A 164 6.79 -26.07 19.91
C LYS A 164 6.79 -27.31 20.82
N ASN A 165 6.75 -27.10 22.14
CA ASN A 165 6.75 -28.20 23.12
C ASN A 165 5.52 -29.11 23.02
N VAL A 166 4.38 -28.60 22.52
CA VAL A 166 3.18 -29.41 22.23
C VAL A 166 3.14 -29.95 20.80
N GLY A 167 4.26 -29.85 20.05
CA GLY A 167 4.39 -30.40 18.71
C GLY A 167 3.82 -29.53 17.59
N MET A 168 3.57 -28.24 17.84
CA MET A 168 3.02 -27.35 16.81
C MET A 168 4.06 -27.04 15.73
N THR A 169 3.76 -27.39 14.48
CA THR A 169 4.70 -27.24 13.34
C THR A 169 4.39 -26.06 12.43
N LYS A 170 3.21 -25.43 12.55
CA LYS A 170 2.77 -24.30 11.71
C LYS A 170 2.62 -23.03 12.53
N ILE A 171 3.64 -22.16 12.52
CA ILE A 171 3.66 -20.93 13.31
C ILE A 171 4.03 -19.74 12.42
N VAL A 172 3.30 -18.64 12.55
CA VAL A 172 3.59 -17.37 11.87
C VAL A 172 3.87 -16.31 12.92
N VAL A 173 5.03 -15.66 12.84
CA VAL A 173 5.35 -14.47 13.64
C VAL A 173 4.93 -13.22 12.87
N ASN A 174 3.72 -12.71 13.17
CA ASN A 174 3.12 -11.53 12.54
C ASN A 174 3.42 -10.25 13.36
N ASN A 175 4.70 -9.87 13.36
CA ASN A 175 5.18 -8.59 13.88
C ASN A 175 5.77 -7.74 12.75
N LEU A 176 6.29 -6.55 13.06
CA LEU A 176 6.98 -5.73 12.06
C LEU A 176 8.33 -6.33 11.64
N ASN A 177 9.09 -6.88 12.61
CA ASN A 177 10.35 -7.59 12.43
C ASN A 177 11.38 -6.88 11.52
N ILE A 178 11.42 -5.54 11.58
CA ILE A 178 12.27 -4.70 10.71
C ILE A 178 13.75 -4.86 11.07
N ALA A 179 14.08 -4.89 12.37
CA ALA A 179 15.46 -5.03 12.81
C ALA A 179 15.95 -6.49 12.66
N ALA A 180 17.18 -6.66 12.19
CA ALA A 180 17.80 -7.98 12.06
C ALA A 180 17.88 -8.72 13.41
N ALA A 181 18.10 -7.98 14.51
CA ALA A 181 18.13 -8.54 15.86
C ALA A 181 16.79 -9.17 16.27
N ASP A 182 15.66 -8.55 15.91
CA ASP A 182 14.33 -9.09 16.21
C ASP A 182 14.09 -10.40 15.46
N ARG A 183 14.46 -10.44 14.18
CA ARG A 183 14.37 -11.66 13.36
C ARG A 183 15.26 -12.77 13.91
N LYS A 184 16.50 -12.45 14.29
CA LYS A 184 17.47 -13.41 14.83
C LYS A 184 16.93 -14.11 16.08
N ARG A 185 16.25 -13.40 16.98
CA ARG A 185 15.62 -13.99 18.18
C ARG A 185 14.62 -15.08 17.81
N TYR A 186 13.70 -14.78 16.89
CA TYR A 186 12.70 -15.75 16.43
C TYR A 186 13.34 -16.91 15.66
N LEU A 187 14.29 -16.62 14.77
CA LEU A 187 15.01 -17.64 14.02
C LEU A 187 15.69 -18.66 14.94
N ASN A 188 16.39 -18.20 15.99
CA ASN A 188 17.04 -19.10 16.95
C ASN A 188 16.00 -20.03 17.62
N ILE A 189 14.90 -19.48 18.14
CA ILE A 189 13.87 -20.26 18.83
C ILE A 189 13.19 -21.26 17.89
N LEU A 190 12.98 -20.88 16.63
CA LEU A 190 12.33 -21.72 15.63
C LEU A 190 13.26 -22.82 15.11
N ALA A 191 14.55 -22.51 14.91
CA ALA A 191 15.58 -23.41 14.40
C ALA A 191 16.05 -24.47 15.40
N ASP A 192 15.85 -24.28 16.71
CA ASP A 192 16.17 -25.29 17.75
C ASP A 192 15.21 -26.50 17.68
N ALA A 193 15.24 -27.27 16.60
CA ALA A 193 14.52 -28.54 16.41
C ALA A 193 15.42 -29.55 15.69
#